data_AF-A0A1R4K0D9-F1
#
_entry.id   AF-A0A1R4K0D9-F1
#
_cell.length_a   1.000
_cell.length_b   1.000
_cell.length_c   1.000
_cell.angle_alpha   90.00
_cell.angle_beta   90.00
_cell.angle_gamma   90.00
#
_symmetry.space_group_name_H-M   'P 1'
#
loop_
_entity.id
_entity.type
_entity.pdbx_description
1 polymer ?
#
loop_
_entity_poly.entity_id
_entity_poly.type
_entity_poly.pdbx_seq_one_letter_code
_entity_poly.pdbx_strand_id
1 'polypeptide(L)'
;MASAPTPTRVLTLQSHLRELRRRILLICLALVIGFVIGFLLSDPLWAAIQAPIQKIGEKHSQLASVNFPTISAAFDLRIQLAITLAVIITAPFWLYQLLAFVVPGLLTRERRYLFAFLGVAVPLFLAGCFAGWWVTPHIVEVMLGFVPSNSSALIDAKTLFEFVLKLMLAIGVAFVLPVFLVILNMIGLLSGASILRSWRWRSSPSPPSPPSRPPPPTSCPCSCSRSRCACCSSRRAGSPCSTTAGRRRRPRSWA
;
A
#
# COMPACT_ATOMS: atom_id res chain seq x y z
N MET A 1 -16.59 -45.92 -27.85
CA MET A 1 -15.68 -45.49 -26.77
C MET A 1 -15.91 -44.01 -26.54
N ALA A 2 -16.74 -43.66 -25.55
CA ALA A 2 -17.01 -42.27 -25.19
C ALA A 2 -15.87 -41.75 -24.31
N SER A 3 -15.12 -40.77 -24.81
CA SER A 3 -14.07 -40.07 -24.06
C SER A 3 -14.71 -39.26 -22.93
N ALA A 4 -14.38 -39.57 -21.68
CA ALA A 4 -14.82 -38.81 -20.51
C ALA A 4 -14.36 -37.34 -20.59
N PRO A 5 -15.21 -36.37 -20.21
CA PRO A 5 -14.82 -34.97 -20.17
C PRO A 5 -13.73 -34.75 -19.12
N THR A 6 -12.64 -34.10 -19.52
CA THR A 6 -11.55 -33.70 -18.62
C THR A 6 -12.10 -32.71 -17.59
N PRO A 7 -11.89 -32.90 -16.28
CA PRO A 7 -12.35 -31.94 -15.29
C PRO A 7 -11.66 -30.60 -15.53
N THR A 8 -12.43 -29.61 -15.99
CA THR A 8 -12.03 -28.21 -16.01
C THR A 8 -11.71 -27.83 -14.57
N ARG A 9 -10.42 -27.61 -14.31
CA ARG A 9 -9.91 -27.22 -13.00
C ARG A 9 -10.41 -25.81 -12.69
N VAL A 10 -11.66 -25.70 -12.21
CA VAL A 10 -12.13 -24.48 -11.55
C VAL A 10 -11.19 -24.25 -10.38
N LEU A 11 -10.37 -23.18 -10.45
CA LEU A 11 -9.48 -22.82 -9.36
C LEU A 11 -10.36 -22.43 -8.18
N THR A 12 -10.51 -23.35 -7.22
CA THR A 12 -11.16 -23.05 -5.95
C THR A 12 -10.35 -21.96 -5.26
N LEU A 13 -10.99 -20.97 -4.63
CA LEU A 13 -10.29 -19.90 -3.89
C LEU A 13 -9.26 -20.46 -2.88
N GLN A 14 -9.55 -21.64 -2.34
CA GLN A 14 -8.64 -22.39 -1.47
C GLN A 14 -7.31 -22.78 -2.15
N SER A 15 -7.34 -23.13 -3.44
CA SER A 15 -6.12 -23.47 -4.20
C SER A 15 -5.26 -22.23 -4.46
N HIS A 16 -5.86 -21.08 -4.76
CA HIS A 16 -5.15 -19.82 -4.99
C HIS A 16 -4.50 -19.28 -3.70
N LEU A 17 -5.20 -19.35 -2.57
CA LEU A 17 -4.64 -18.97 -1.27
C LEU A 17 -3.52 -19.91 -0.81
N ARG A 18 -3.60 -21.20 -1.16
CA ARG A 18 -2.54 -22.17 -0.84
C ARG A 18 -1.26 -21.87 -1.61
N GLU A 19 -1.39 -21.47 -2.87
CA GLU A 19 -0.27 -20.99 -3.67
C GLU A 19 0.33 -19.71 -3.06
N LEU A 20 -0.49 -18.69 -2.76
CA LEU A 20 -0.02 -17.46 -2.10
C LEU A 20 0.82 -17.74 -0.85
N ARG A 21 0.32 -18.60 0.04
CA ARG A 21 1.03 -18.98 1.28
C ARG A 21 2.40 -19.58 0.96
N ARG A 22 2.46 -20.54 0.03
CA ARG A 22 3.73 -21.17 -0.38
C ARG A 22 4.69 -20.13 -0.94
N ARG A 23 4.19 -19.17 -1.73
CA ARG A 23 5.01 -18.12 -2.33
C ARG A 23 5.55 -17.14 -1.29
N ILE A 24 4.72 -16.69 -0.35
CA ILE A 24 5.12 -15.82 0.75
C ILE A 24 6.20 -16.50 1.61
N LEU A 25 6.04 -17.78 1.94
CA LEU A 25 7.05 -18.52 2.71
C LEU A 25 8.41 -18.56 2.00
N LEU A 26 8.42 -18.73 0.67
CA LEU A 26 9.65 -18.69 -0.11
C LEU A 26 10.29 -17.29 -0.10
N ILE A 27 9.48 -16.22 -0.22
CA ILE A 27 9.97 -14.83 -0.12
C ILE A 27 10.57 -14.58 1.27
N CYS A 28 9.88 -14.99 2.33
CA CYS A 28 10.37 -14.86 3.70
C CYS A 28 11.70 -15.62 3.88
N LEU A 29 11.81 -16.84 3.37
CA LEU A 29 13.05 -17.61 3.45
C LEU A 29 14.20 -16.90 2.71
N ALA A 30 13.94 -16.41 1.50
CA ALA A 30 14.94 -15.66 0.74
C ALA A 30 15.35 -14.37 1.47
N LEU A 31 14.40 -13.64 2.06
CA LEU A 31 14.69 -12.43 2.85
C LEU A 31 15.50 -12.74 4.11
N VAL A 32 15.26 -13.87 4.79
CA VAL A 32 16.06 -14.30 5.94
C VAL A 32 17.50 -14.61 5.51
N ILE A 33 17.69 -15.33 4.41
CA ILE A 33 19.03 -15.60 3.85
C ILE A 33 19.69 -14.28 3.43
N GLY A 34 18.95 -13.40 2.76
CA GLY A 34 19.38 -12.07 2.37
C GLY A 34 19.74 -11.19 3.57
N PHE A 35 19.05 -11.34 4.70
CA PHE A 35 19.33 -10.63 5.94
C PHE A 35 20.64 -11.08 6.56
N VAL A 36 20.93 -12.38 6.58
CA VAL A 36 22.23 -12.88 7.04
C VAL A 36 23.36 -12.30 6.18
N ILE A 37 23.20 -12.33 4.86
CA ILE A 37 24.18 -11.74 3.92
C ILE A 37 24.29 -10.22 4.14
N GLY A 38 23.17 -9.52 4.22
CA GLY A 38 23.10 -8.07 4.44
C GLY A 38 23.70 -7.66 5.79
N PHE A 39 23.55 -8.48 6.82
CA PHE A 39 24.16 -8.25 8.13
C PHE A 39 25.68 -8.34 8.07
N LEU A 40 26.23 -9.29 7.31
CA LEU A 40 27.68 -9.38 7.06
C LEU A 40 28.20 -8.19 6.23
N LEU A 41 27.37 -7.66 5.31
CA LEU A 41 27.71 -6.50 4.48
C LEU A 41 27.34 -5.15 5.14
N SER A 42 26.87 -5.14 6.38
CA SER A 42 26.41 -3.91 7.05
C SER A 42 27.56 -2.94 7.38
N ASP A 43 28.73 -3.45 7.78
CA ASP A 43 29.92 -2.64 8.08
C ASP A 43 30.42 -1.79 6.90
N PRO A 44 30.67 -2.34 5.69
CA PRO A 44 31.14 -1.53 4.58
C PRO A 44 30.09 -0.51 4.13
N LEU A 45 28.80 -0.82 4.26
CA LEU A 45 27.73 0.11 3.92
C LEU A 45 27.59 1.25 4.91
N TRP A 46 27.79 0.97 6.20
CA TRP A 46 27.88 2.01 7.21
C TRP A 46 28.96 3.02 6.84
N ALA A 47 30.18 2.55 6.55
CA ALA A 47 31.29 3.40 6.17
C ALA A 47 31.00 4.21 4.89
N ALA A 48 30.35 3.58 3.91
CA ALA A 48 29.98 4.22 2.65
C ALA A 48 28.95 5.35 2.85
N ILE A 49 27.96 5.18 3.74
CA ILE A 49 26.95 6.22 4.03
C ILE A 49 27.56 7.35 4.85
N GLN A 50 28.49 7.03 5.76
CA GLN A 50 29.10 8.02 6.64
C GLN A 50 30.06 8.96 5.89
N ALA A 51 30.76 8.47 4.86
CA ALA A 51 31.72 9.23 4.08
C ALA A 51 31.19 10.56 3.48
N PRO A 52 30.03 10.61 2.79
CA PRO A 52 29.49 11.88 2.28
C PRO A 52 29.02 12.81 3.40
N ILE A 53 28.48 12.27 4.51
CA ILE A 53 27.96 13.08 5.63
C ILE A 53 29.12 13.80 6.33
N GLN A 54 30.24 13.11 6.58
CA GLN A 54 31.43 13.72 7.18
C GLN A 54 31.98 14.87 6.32
N LYS A 55 32.05 14.67 4.99
CA LYS A 55 32.50 15.72 4.05
C LYS A 55 31.59 16.95 4.02
N ILE A 56 30.29 16.79 4.23
CA ILE A 56 29.34 17.90 4.30
C ILE A 56 29.48 18.61 5.67
N GLY A 57 29.67 17.85 6.75
CA GLY A 57 29.88 18.40 8.09
C GLY A 57 31.12 19.27 8.22
N GLU A 58 32.23 18.91 7.56
CA GLU A 58 33.45 19.74 7.51
C GLU A 58 33.21 21.10 6.82
N LYS A 59 32.37 21.13 5.78
CA LYS A 59 32.05 22.35 5.03
C LYS A 59 31.14 23.31 5.79
N HIS A 60 30.26 22.79 6.63
CA HIS A 60 29.21 23.58 7.29
C HIS A 60 29.57 24.11 8.68
N SER A 61 30.81 23.93 9.18
CA SER A 61 31.39 24.42 10.46
C SER A 61 30.55 24.23 11.75
N GLN A 62 29.31 23.78 11.63
CA GLN A 62 28.51 23.14 12.64
C GLN A 62 29.00 21.71 12.70
N LEU A 63 29.72 21.39 13.76
CA LEU A 63 30.10 20.02 14.13
C LEU A 63 28.84 19.16 14.17
N ALA A 64 28.47 18.58 13.03
CA ALA A 64 27.47 17.53 12.89
C ALA A 64 28.06 16.27 13.52
N SER A 65 28.23 16.31 14.84
CA SER A 65 28.57 15.16 15.64
C SER A 65 27.40 14.19 15.48
N VAL A 66 27.65 13.12 14.74
CA VAL A 66 26.73 12.01 14.54
C VAL A 66 26.56 11.37 15.92
N ASN A 67 25.53 11.78 16.64
CA ASN A 67 25.32 11.37 18.01
C ASN A 67 24.41 10.13 18.05
N PHE A 68 24.69 9.22 18.98
CA PHE A 68 23.84 8.08 19.28
C PHE A 68 23.13 8.36 20.61
N PRO A 69 21.84 8.74 20.59
CA PRO A 69 21.13 9.13 21.80
C PRO A 69 20.91 7.95 22.76
N THR A 70 20.99 6.71 22.27
CA THR A 70 20.80 5.49 23.06
C THR A 70 21.80 4.40 22.70
N ILE A 71 22.11 3.52 23.67
CA ILE A 71 22.99 2.35 23.47
C ILE A 71 22.37 1.38 22.44
N SER A 72 21.04 1.30 22.38
CA SER A 72 20.33 0.44 21.41
C SER A 72 20.33 1.00 19.98
N ALA A 73 20.58 2.30 19.78
CA ALA A 73 20.46 2.94 18.47
C ALA A 73 21.40 2.34 17.42
N ALA A 74 22.64 2.01 17.81
CA ALA A 74 23.61 1.40 16.92
C ALA A 74 23.18 -0.02 16.47
N PHE A 75 22.58 -0.78 17.39
CA PHE A 75 22.06 -2.12 17.10
C PHE A 75 20.84 -2.07 16.17
N ASP A 76 19.87 -1.20 16.48
CA ASP A 76 18.67 -1.01 15.66
C ASP A 76 19.02 -0.58 14.24
N LEU A 77 19.96 0.36 14.11
CA LEU A 77 20.41 0.86 12.82
C LEU A 77 21.11 -0.24 12.01
N ARG A 78 21.93 -1.07 12.66
CA ARG A 78 22.60 -2.20 12.02
C ARG A 78 21.61 -3.25 11.51
N ILE A 79 20.55 -3.53 12.28
CA ILE A 79 19.45 -4.40 11.84
C ILE A 79 18.72 -3.79 10.63
N GLN A 80 18.40 -2.50 10.68
CA GLN A 80 17.71 -1.84 9.57
C GLN A 80 18.55 -1.85 8.29
N LEU A 81 19.85 -1.60 8.38
CA LEU A 81 20.79 -1.72 7.26
C LEU A 81 20.75 -3.13 6.67
N ALA A 82 20.84 -4.15 7.51
CA ALA A 82 20.79 -5.54 7.10
C ALA A 82 19.47 -5.90 6.42
N ILE A 83 18.33 -5.41 6.93
CA ILE A 83 17.00 -5.62 6.33
C ILE A 83 16.90 -4.93 4.98
N THR A 84 17.29 -3.66 4.88
CA THR A 84 17.25 -2.92 3.61
C THR A 84 18.13 -3.60 2.55
N LEU A 85 19.31 -4.08 2.94
CA LEU A 85 20.17 -4.85 2.06
C LEU A 85 19.57 -6.19 1.66
N ALA A 86 18.95 -6.90 2.59
CA ALA A 86 18.26 -8.15 2.31
C ALA A 86 17.25 -7.95 1.17
N VAL A 87 16.43 -6.90 1.27
CA VAL A 87 15.40 -6.58 0.26
C VAL A 87 16.04 -6.27 -1.10
N ILE A 88 17.18 -5.59 -1.12
CA ILE A 88 17.88 -5.22 -2.37
C ILE A 88 18.55 -6.43 -3.01
N ILE A 89 19.31 -7.21 -2.25
CA ILE A 89 20.03 -8.40 -2.73
C ILE A 89 19.04 -9.46 -3.21
N THR A 90 17.92 -9.61 -2.51
CA THR A 90 16.88 -10.59 -2.86
C THR A 90 15.86 -10.05 -3.86
N ALA A 91 16.01 -8.81 -4.33
CA ALA A 91 15.17 -8.18 -5.38
C ALA A 91 14.81 -9.11 -6.54
N PRO A 92 15.76 -9.77 -7.22
CA PRO A 92 15.42 -10.68 -8.32
C PRO A 92 14.50 -11.83 -7.89
N PHE A 93 14.67 -12.35 -6.68
CA PHE A 93 13.91 -13.49 -6.18
C PHE A 93 12.51 -13.09 -5.72
N TRP A 94 12.39 -12.08 -4.85
CA TRP A 94 11.06 -11.72 -4.33
C TRP A 94 10.20 -11.07 -5.42
N LEU A 95 10.79 -10.32 -6.35
CA LEU A 95 10.07 -9.75 -7.47
C LEU A 95 9.55 -10.83 -8.42
N TYR A 96 10.38 -11.84 -8.74
CA TYR A 96 9.93 -13.01 -9.49
C TYR A 96 8.77 -13.70 -8.79
N GLN A 97 8.88 -13.93 -7.48
CA GLN A 97 7.88 -14.68 -6.74
C GLN A 97 6.55 -13.93 -6.61
N LEU A 98 6.60 -12.60 -6.52
CA LEU A 98 5.44 -11.70 -6.51
C LEU A 98 4.73 -11.71 -7.87
N LEU A 99 5.47 -11.65 -8.98
CA LEU A 99 4.90 -11.78 -10.33
C LEU A 99 4.36 -13.17 -10.60
N ALA A 100 5.06 -14.20 -10.12
CA ALA A 100 4.69 -15.59 -10.26
C ALA A 100 3.32 -15.91 -9.62
N PHE A 101 2.88 -15.10 -8.65
CA PHE A 101 1.54 -15.15 -8.07
C PHE A 101 0.44 -14.58 -8.99
N VAL A 102 0.78 -13.65 -9.90
CA VAL A 102 -0.16 -13.03 -10.84
C VAL A 102 -0.41 -13.94 -12.07
N VAL A 103 0.60 -14.73 -12.46
CA VAL A 103 0.58 -15.65 -13.62
C VAL A 103 -0.51 -16.72 -13.65
N PRO A 104 -0.95 -17.36 -12.55
CA PRO A 104 -1.89 -18.47 -12.63
C PRO A 104 -3.25 -18.08 -13.25
N GLY A 105 -3.53 -16.79 -13.42
CA GLY A 105 -4.71 -16.29 -14.15
C GLY A 105 -4.49 -16.00 -15.65
N LEU A 106 -3.27 -16.15 -16.18
CA LEU A 106 -2.91 -15.75 -17.55
C LEU A 106 -2.72 -16.95 -18.50
N LEU A 107 -2.91 -16.70 -19.81
CA LEU A 107 -2.71 -17.70 -20.86
C LEU A 107 -1.22 -18.09 -20.94
N THR A 108 -0.92 -19.34 -21.29
CA THR A 108 0.46 -19.88 -21.32
C THR A 108 1.42 -19.07 -22.22
N ARG A 109 0.89 -18.38 -23.25
CA ARG A 109 1.65 -17.49 -24.15
C ARG A 109 2.09 -16.18 -23.48
N GLU A 110 1.35 -15.69 -22.49
CA GLU A 110 1.62 -14.41 -21.82
C GLU A 110 2.71 -14.54 -20.74
N ARG A 111 3.02 -15.77 -20.34
CA ARG A 111 4.10 -16.07 -19.38
C ARG A 111 5.47 -15.55 -19.83
N ARG A 112 5.72 -15.45 -21.15
CA ARG A 112 6.99 -14.91 -21.69
C ARG A 112 7.15 -13.42 -21.39
N TYR A 113 6.07 -12.64 -21.36
CA TYR A 113 6.14 -11.20 -21.05
C TYR A 113 6.58 -10.94 -19.61
N LEU A 114 6.21 -11.82 -18.68
CA LEU A 114 6.62 -11.70 -17.27
C LEU A 114 8.12 -11.94 -17.07
N PHE A 115 8.71 -12.87 -17.84
CA PHE A 115 10.16 -13.07 -17.81
C PHE A 115 10.90 -11.87 -18.44
N ALA A 116 10.39 -11.31 -19.54
CA ALA A 116 10.93 -10.08 -20.12
C ALA A 116 10.81 -8.90 -19.13
N PHE A 117 9.67 -8.78 -18.44
CA PHE A 117 9.45 -7.79 -17.39
C PHE A 117 10.45 -7.94 -16.26
N LEU A 118 10.68 -9.15 -15.76
CA LEU A 118 11.67 -9.36 -14.69
C LEU A 118 13.06 -8.93 -15.15
N GLY A 119 13.41 -9.21 -16.41
CA GLY A 119 14.67 -8.77 -17.04
C GLY A 119 14.85 -7.25 -17.08
N VAL A 120 13.76 -6.47 -17.11
CA VAL A 120 13.79 -4.99 -17.07
C VAL A 120 13.61 -4.46 -15.65
N ALA A 121 12.74 -5.06 -14.86
CA ALA A 121 12.36 -4.55 -13.55
C ALA A 121 13.48 -4.74 -12.50
N VAL A 122 14.26 -5.82 -12.57
CA VAL A 122 15.42 -6.01 -11.69
C VAL A 122 16.50 -4.95 -11.91
N PRO A 123 17.04 -4.72 -13.13
CA PRO A 123 18.02 -3.67 -13.32
C PRO A 123 17.44 -2.28 -13.05
N LEU A 124 16.16 -2.06 -13.32
CA LEU A 124 15.53 -0.77 -13.04
C LEU A 124 15.36 -0.51 -11.54
N PHE A 125 15.06 -1.54 -10.74
CA PHE A 125 15.06 -1.45 -9.28
C PHE A 125 16.45 -1.12 -8.75
N LEU A 126 17.49 -1.82 -9.24
CA LEU A 126 18.88 -1.55 -8.85
C LEU A 126 19.32 -0.15 -9.28
N ALA A 127 18.93 0.30 -10.48
CA ALA A 127 19.15 1.67 -10.94
C ALA A 127 18.43 2.70 -10.06
N GLY A 128 17.21 2.41 -9.60
CA GLY A 128 16.49 3.24 -8.65
C GLY A 128 17.19 3.33 -7.27
N CYS A 129 17.69 2.21 -6.74
CA CYS A 129 18.49 2.21 -5.52
C CYS A 129 19.79 3.00 -5.69
N PHE A 130 20.47 2.85 -6.83
CA PHE A 130 21.67 3.62 -7.16
C PHE A 130 21.38 5.12 -7.29
N ALA A 131 20.28 5.48 -7.95
CA ALA A 131 19.82 6.87 -8.03
C ALA A 131 19.49 7.43 -6.63
N GLY A 132 18.86 6.64 -5.76
CA GLY A 132 18.62 7.01 -4.37
C GLY A 132 19.90 7.29 -3.59
N TRP A 133 20.93 6.45 -3.77
CA TRP A 133 22.26 6.68 -3.21
C TRP A 133 22.87 8.01 -3.69
N TRP A 134 22.77 8.30 -4.99
CA TRP A 134 23.33 9.51 -5.60
C TRP A 134 22.62 10.80 -5.15
N VAL A 135 21.29 10.73 -4.98
CA VAL A 135 20.45 11.87 -4.58
C VAL A 135 20.55 12.16 -3.08
N THR A 136 20.85 11.14 -2.27
CA THR A 136 20.98 11.24 -0.80
C THR A 136 21.80 12.45 -0.31
N PRO A 137 23.05 12.67 -0.73
CA PRO A 137 23.86 13.79 -0.23
C PRO A 137 23.23 15.16 -0.53
N HIS A 138 22.58 15.31 -1.69
CA HIS A 138 21.92 16.57 -2.08
C HIS A 138 20.73 16.87 -1.18
N ILE A 139 19.93 15.85 -0.83
CA ILE A 139 18.80 16.03 0.09
C ILE A 139 19.29 16.39 1.50
N VAL A 140 20.37 15.74 1.96
CA VAL A 140 20.96 16.03 3.27
C VAL A 140 21.49 17.47 3.32
N GLU A 141 22.18 17.93 2.27
CA GLU A 141 22.65 19.31 2.14
C GLU A 141 21.50 20.32 2.15
N VAL A 142 20.43 20.05 1.41
CA VAL A 142 19.21 20.90 1.42
C VAL A 142 18.55 20.91 2.80
N MET A 143 18.46 19.77 3.50
CA MET A 143 17.92 19.70 4.86
C MET A 143 18.76 20.51 5.86
N LEU A 144 20.08 20.42 5.77
CA LEU A 144 21.02 21.22 6.58
C LEU A 144 20.89 22.72 6.28
N GLY A 145 20.59 23.10 5.02
CA GLY A 145 20.36 24.49 4.62
C GLY A 145 19.16 25.16 5.29
N PHE A 146 18.20 24.40 5.83
CA PHE A 146 17.08 24.94 6.60
C PHE A 146 17.42 25.21 8.08
N VAL A 147 18.57 24.74 8.56
CA VAL A 147 18.98 25.00 9.95
C VAL A 147 19.51 26.43 10.07
N PRO A 148 18.96 27.26 10.97
CA PRO A 148 19.47 28.61 11.20
C PRO A 148 20.91 28.56 11.74
N SER A 149 21.77 29.49 11.29
CA SER A 149 23.19 29.57 11.65
C SER A 149 23.47 29.69 13.15
N ASN A 150 22.46 30.04 13.94
CA ASN A 150 22.55 30.32 15.37
C ASN A 150 22.18 29.10 16.24
N SER A 151 21.96 27.93 15.63
CA SER A 151 21.57 26.70 16.34
C SER A 151 22.52 25.56 15.96
N SER A 152 23.07 24.88 16.96
CA SER A 152 23.85 23.67 16.76
C SER A 152 22.93 22.53 16.33
N ALA A 153 23.04 22.10 15.07
CA ALA A 153 22.35 20.91 14.56
C ALA A 153 22.94 19.64 15.18
N LEU A 154 22.33 19.15 16.26
CA LEU A 154 22.58 17.80 16.76
C LEU A 154 21.78 16.82 15.88
N ILE A 155 22.46 16.21 14.91
CA ILE A 155 21.83 15.23 14.02
C ILE A 155 21.95 13.85 14.65
N ASP A 156 20.80 13.26 14.97
CA ASP A 156 20.73 11.85 15.37
C ASP A 156 21.10 10.97 14.18
N ALA A 157 22.14 10.16 14.38
CA ALA A 157 22.65 9.21 13.41
C ALA A 157 21.56 8.26 12.93
N LYS A 158 20.76 7.73 13.87
CA LYS A 158 19.74 6.73 13.56
C LYS A 158 18.66 7.30 12.67
N THR A 159 18.11 8.45 13.03
CA THR A 159 17.07 9.12 12.24
C THR A 159 17.54 9.48 10.83
N LEU A 160 18.77 9.98 10.68
CA LEU A 160 19.30 10.31 9.36
C LEU A 160 19.48 9.07 8.48
N PHE A 161 20.09 8.00 9.01
CA PHE A 161 20.28 6.79 8.22
C PHE A 161 18.95 6.10 7.91
N GLU A 162 17.99 6.08 8.85
CA GLU A 162 16.64 5.57 8.61
C GLU A 162 15.97 6.27 7.43
N PHE A 163 16.10 7.60 7.39
CA PHE A 163 15.57 8.40 6.29
C PHE A 163 16.23 8.01 4.97
N VAL A 164 17.56 7.92 4.93
CA VAL A 164 18.32 7.52 3.73
C VAL A 164 17.89 6.13 3.24
N LEU A 165 17.79 5.15 4.13
CA LEU A 165 17.41 3.78 3.77
C LEU A 165 15.96 3.70 3.25
N LYS A 166 15.02 4.40 3.92
CA LYS A 166 13.61 4.48 3.48
C LYS A 166 13.50 5.16 2.12
N LEU A 167 14.24 6.25 1.91
CA LEU A 167 14.28 6.97 0.64
C LEU A 167 14.83 6.08 -0.48
N MET A 168 15.96 5.41 -0.25
CA MET A 168 16.60 4.54 -1.23
C MET A 168 15.69 3.39 -1.66
N LEU A 169 14.97 2.79 -0.70
CA LEU A 169 13.98 1.76 -0.99
C LEU A 169 12.76 2.33 -1.72
N ALA A 170 12.26 3.50 -1.32
CA ALA A 170 11.11 4.15 -1.94
C ALA A 170 11.38 4.51 -3.40
N ILE A 171 12.56 5.06 -3.72
CA ILE A 171 12.96 5.36 -5.10
C ILE A 171 13.12 4.08 -5.91
N GLY A 172 13.76 3.04 -5.35
CA GLY A 172 13.88 1.73 -5.99
C GLY A 172 12.52 1.13 -6.38
N VAL A 173 11.56 1.13 -5.46
CA VAL A 173 10.19 0.64 -5.72
C VAL A 173 9.44 1.55 -6.70
N ALA A 174 9.61 2.88 -6.61
CA ALA A 174 9.00 3.83 -7.52
C ALA A 174 9.44 3.60 -8.97
N PHE A 175 10.68 3.17 -9.20
CA PHE A 175 11.20 2.84 -10.53
C PHE A 175 10.57 1.56 -11.11
N VAL A 176 10.17 0.60 -10.27
CA VAL A 176 9.47 -0.62 -10.72
C VAL A 176 8.04 -0.32 -11.15
N LEU A 177 7.39 0.67 -10.53
CA LEU A 177 5.98 0.97 -10.72
C LEU A 177 5.60 1.31 -12.18
N PRO A 178 6.32 2.18 -12.93
CA PRO A 178 6.05 2.45 -14.34
C PRO A 178 6.04 1.20 -15.22
N VAL A 179 7.06 0.35 -15.07
CA VAL A 179 7.13 -0.90 -15.86
C VAL A 179 5.98 -1.81 -15.48
N PHE A 180 5.64 -1.87 -14.19
CA PHE A 180 4.55 -2.71 -13.69
C PHE A 180 3.20 -2.29 -14.27
N LEU A 181 2.97 -0.98 -14.44
CA LEU A 181 1.78 -0.45 -15.11
C LEU A 181 1.73 -0.82 -16.60
N VAL A 182 2.87 -0.73 -17.30
CA VAL A 182 2.94 -1.07 -18.73
C VAL A 182 2.57 -2.53 -18.96
N ILE A 183 3.07 -3.46 -18.13
CA ILE A 183 2.75 -4.87 -18.32
C ILE A 183 1.29 -5.20 -17.94
N LEU A 184 0.74 -4.58 -16.89
CA LEU A 184 -0.67 -4.75 -16.54
C LEU A 184 -1.61 -4.25 -17.66
N ASN A 185 -1.22 -3.19 -18.36
CA ASN A 185 -1.94 -2.70 -19.54
C ASN A 185 -1.85 -3.71 -20.70
N MET A 186 -0.65 -4.25 -20.98
CA MET A 186 -0.47 -5.26 -22.04
C MET A 186 -1.24 -6.57 -21.79
N ILE A 187 -1.35 -7.00 -20.52
CA ILE A 187 -2.12 -8.18 -20.13
C ILE A 187 -3.64 -7.92 -20.19
N GLY A 188 -4.07 -6.66 -20.32
CA GLY A 188 -5.49 -6.28 -20.38
C GLY A 188 -6.20 -6.29 -19.01
N LEU A 189 -5.47 -6.50 -17.91
CA LEU A 189 -5.98 -6.37 -16.54
C LEU A 189 -6.37 -4.93 -16.21
N LEU A 190 -5.64 -3.96 -16.77
CA LEU A 190 -5.96 -2.55 -16.75
C LEU A 190 -6.19 -2.09 -18.20
N SER A 191 -7.43 -2.17 -18.69
CA SER A 191 -7.79 -1.43 -19.91
C SER A 191 -7.57 0.07 -19.64
N GLY A 192 -6.71 0.73 -20.41
CA GLY A 192 -6.48 2.18 -20.32
C GLY A 192 -7.77 3.02 -20.32
N ALA A 193 -8.88 2.47 -20.83
CA ALA A 193 -10.21 3.09 -20.78
C ALA A 193 -10.76 3.25 -19.35
N SER A 194 -10.43 2.36 -18.41
CA SER A 194 -10.89 2.43 -17.00
C SER A 194 -10.20 3.56 -16.24
N ILE A 195 -8.93 3.87 -16.57
CA ILE A 195 -8.18 4.99 -15.99
C ILE A 195 -8.69 6.34 -16.55
N LEU A 196 -8.97 6.45 -17.85
CA LEU A 196 -9.58 7.66 -18.43
C LEU A 196 -11.01 7.89 -17.93
N ARG A 197 -11.82 6.84 -17.77
CA ARG A 197 -13.15 6.94 -17.15
C ARG A 197 -13.03 7.30 -15.67
N SER A 198 -11.93 6.92 -15.01
CA SER A 198 -11.68 7.28 -13.61
C SER A 198 -11.31 8.76 -13.41
N TRP A 199 -10.61 9.35 -14.38
CA TRP A 199 -10.26 10.76 -14.34
C TRP A 199 -11.49 11.66 -14.55
N ARG A 200 -12.46 11.21 -15.36
CA ARG A 200 -13.71 11.94 -15.64
C ARG A 200 -14.68 12.07 -14.46
N TRP A 201 -14.66 11.17 -13.48
CA TRP A 201 -15.52 11.29 -12.27
C TRP A 201 -14.90 12.14 -11.16
N ARG A 202 -13.58 12.32 -11.16
CA ARG A 202 -12.90 13.18 -10.18
C ARG A 202 -12.89 14.65 -10.60
N SER A 203 -13.08 14.94 -11.89
CA SER A 203 -13.26 16.30 -12.40
C SER A 203 -14.71 16.80 -12.37
N SER A 204 -15.70 15.96 -12.04
CA SER A 204 -17.06 16.45 -11.78
C SER A 204 -17.13 16.98 -10.34
N PRO A 205 -17.49 18.25 -10.10
CA PRO A 205 -17.75 18.75 -8.76
C PRO A 205 -18.82 17.87 -8.12
N SER A 206 -18.49 17.22 -7.00
CA SER A 206 -19.51 16.54 -6.21
C SER A 206 -20.58 17.57 -5.81
N PRO A 207 -21.87 17.32 -6.08
CA PRO A 207 -22.92 18.23 -5.63
C PRO A 207 -22.85 18.36 -4.11
N PRO A 208 -23.08 19.57 -3.55
CA PRO A 208 -23.07 19.77 -2.11
C PRO A 208 -24.06 18.81 -1.45
N SER A 209 -23.63 18.19 -0.35
CA SER A 209 -24.49 17.30 0.44
C SER A 209 -25.76 18.03 0.86
N PRO A 210 -26.97 17.46 0.65
CA PRO A 210 -28.20 18.09 1.10
C PRO A 210 -28.19 18.20 2.63
N PRO A 211 -28.77 19.28 3.21
CA PRO A 211 -28.84 19.44 4.65
C PRO A 211 -29.58 18.26 5.28
N SER A 212 -29.00 17.72 6.35
CA SER A 212 -29.60 16.65 7.15
C SER A 212 -30.99 17.09 7.61
N ARG A 213 -32.04 16.34 7.25
CA ARG A 213 -33.39 16.60 7.75
C ARG A 213 -33.40 16.40 9.27
N PRO A 214 -34.06 17.28 10.04
CA PRO A 214 -34.22 17.07 11.47
C PRO A 214 -35.02 15.78 11.73
N PRO A 215 -34.75 15.08 12.85
CA PRO A 215 -35.50 13.89 13.22
C PRO A 215 -37.00 14.23 13.41
N PRO A 216 -37.92 13.31 13.07
CA PRO A 216 -39.34 13.52 13.32
C PRO A 216 -39.60 13.62 14.83
N PRO A 217 -40.59 14.43 15.27
CA PRO A 217 -40.94 14.54 16.67
C PRO A 217 -41.45 13.19 17.21
N THR A 218 -40.81 12.69 18.27
CA THR A 218 -41.07 11.38 18.89
C THR A 218 -42.26 11.34 19.86
N SER A 219 -43.12 12.37 19.85
CA SER A 219 -44.32 12.38 20.69
C SER A 219 -45.43 13.17 20.01
N CYS A 220 -46.33 12.45 19.32
CA CYS A 220 -47.68 12.95 19.11
C CYS A 220 -48.48 12.65 20.40
N PRO A 221 -48.93 13.66 21.16
CA PRO A 221 -49.89 13.42 22.23
C PRO A 221 -51.24 13.10 21.58
N CYS A 222 -51.50 11.84 21.28
CA CYS A 222 -52.84 11.37 20.91
C CYS A 222 -53.70 11.23 22.17
N SER A 223 -54.10 12.36 22.77
CA SER A 223 -55.24 12.39 23.69
C SER A 223 -56.53 12.39 22.85
N CYS A 224 -56.96 11.21 22.41
CA CYS A 224 -58.25 10.99 21.78
C CYS A 224 -59.37 11.08 22.84
N SER A 225 -59.83 12.29 23.17
CA SER A 225 -61.14 12.46 23.79
C SER A 225 -62.22 12.41 22.69
N ARG A 226 -63.24 11.58 22.93
CA ARG A 226 -64.39 11.37 22.04
C ARG A 226 -65.08 12.71 21.76
N SER A 227 -64.76 13.37 20.65
CA SER A 227 -65.73 14.08 19.79
C SER A 227 -65.10 15.01 18.75
N ARG A 228 -63.82 15.41 18.80
CA ARG A 228 -63.22 16.28 17.76
C ARG A 228 -61.72 16.01 17.57
N CYS A 229 -61.35 15.23 16.56
CA CYS A 229 -59.97 15.20 16.06
C CYS A 229 -59.78 16.34 15.05
N ALA A 230 -59.36 17.51 15.54
CA ALA A 230 -58.80 18.56 14.70
C ALA A 230 -57.30 18.25 14.50
N CYS A 231 -56.98 17.29 13.62
CA CYS A 231 -55.60 17.08 13.21
C CYS A 231 -55.31 17.93 11.97
N CYS A 232 -54.70 19.08 12.27
CA CYS A 232 -53.83 19.91 11.44
C CYS A 232 -53.78 19.55 9.94
N SER A 233 -54.51 20.38 9.19
CA SER A 233 -54.39 20.58 7.76
C SER A 233 -52.94 20.82 7.33
N SER A 234 -52.26 19.81 6.81
CA SER A 234 -51.17 20.03 5.85
C SER A 234 -51.21 18.97 4.75
N ARG A 235 -51.72 19.42 3.61
CA ARG A 235 -51.69 18.82 2.28
C ARG A 235 -50.53 17.85 2.06
N ARG A 236 -50.85 16.57 1.90
CA ARG A 236 -50.26 15.75 0.85
C ARG A 236 -51.31 14.77 0.35
N ALA A 237 -51.78 15.05 -0.86
CA ALA A 237 -52.70 14.23 -1.60
C ALA A 237 -52.09 12.84 -1.89
N GLY A 238 -52.93 11.80 -1.84
CA GLY A 238 -52.70 10.58 -2.61
C GLY A 238 -52.17 9.36 -1.86
N SER A 239 -52.94 8.83 -0.91
CA SER A 239 -52.97 7.38 -0.64
C SER A 239 -54.18 7.02 0.23
N PRO A 240 -55.09 6.12 -0.19
CA PRO A 240 -56.17 5.68 0.67
C PRO A 240 -55.63 4.86 1.84
N CYS A 241 -56.06 5.20 3.06
CA CYS A 241 -55.90 4.35 4.24
C CYS A 241 -56.65 3.03 4.00
N SER A 242 -55.93 1.97 3.66
CA SER A 242 -56.49 0.62 3.62
C SER A 242 -56.67 0.12 5.05
N THR A 243 -57.90 0.19 5.53
CA THR A 243 -58.41 -0.58 6.64
C THR A 243 -58.36 -2.06 6.24
N THR A 244 -57.47 -2.86 6.82
CA THR A 244 -57.63 -4.32 6.78
C THR A 244 -57.32 -4.90 8.15
N ALA A 245 -58.43 -5.14 8.84
CA ALA A 245 -58.52 -5.84 10.10
C ALA A 245 -57.93 -7.24 10.02
N GLY A 246 -57.26 -7.63 11.12
CA GLY A 246 -57.34 -8.96 11.73
C GLY A 246 -57.14 -10.19 10.83
N ARG A 247 -55.92 -10.73 10.83
CA ARG A 247 -55.75 -12.18 10.72
C ARG A 247 -54.64 -12.68 11.63
N ARG A 248 -55.04 -13.27 12.76
CA ARG A 248 -54.23 -14.15 13.61
C ARG A 248 -53.56 -15.22 12.74
N ARG A 249 -52.24 -15.35 12.78
CA ARG A 249 -51.53 -16.57 12.35
C ARG A 249 -50.78 -17.16 13.55
N ARG A 250 -51.06 -18.43 13.79
CA ARG A 250 -50.57 -19.31 14.86
C ARG A 250 -49.04 -19.50 14.81
N PRO A 251 -48.40 -19.86 15.94
CA PRO A 251 -46.99 -20.24 15.96
C PRO A 251 -46.82 -21.62 15.33
N ARG A 252 -45.83 -21.76 14.44
CA ARG A 252 -45.35 -23.07 13.95
C ARG A 252 -44.27 -23.57 14.91
N SER A 253 -44.56 -24.71 15.53
CA SER A 253 -43.63 -25.59 16.23
C SER A 253 -42.60 -26.15 15.25
N TRP A 254 -41.33 -26.17 15.64
CA TRP A 254 -40.24 -26.86 14.97
C TRP A 254 -40.05 -28.22 15.62
N ALA A 255 -40.06 -29.26 14.79
CA ALA A 255 -39.48 -30.57 15.06
C ALA A 255 -38.12 -30.64 14.35
#